data_AF-Q9R9X0-F1
#
_entry.id   AF-Q9R9X0-F1
#
_cell.length_a   1.000
_cell.length_b   1.000
_cell.length_c   1.000
_cell.angle_alpha   90.00
_cell.angle_beta   90.00
_cell.angle_gamma   90.00
#
_symmetry.space_group_name_H-M   'P 1'
#
loop_
_entity.id
_entity.type
_entity.pdbx_description
1 polymer ?
#
loop_
_entity_poly.entity_id
_entity_poly.type
_entity_poly.pdbx_seq_one_letter_code
_entity_poly.pdbx_strand_id
1 'polypeptide(L)'
;IRFYQRKGLVPGPEQPYGSIPRYGAADVTRLRFVKSAQRLGFSLDEFAELLRLDDGTHCEEASSLAEHKLQDVREKMADLARMETVLSELVCACHARKGNVSCPLIESLQA
;
A
#
# COMPACT_ATOMS: atom_id res chain seq x y z
N ILE A 1 12.83 -6.04 -8.01
CA ILE A 1 13.19 -5.60 -9.38
C ILE A 1 12.50 -6.45 -10.46
N ARG A 2 12.76 -7.77 -10.58
CA ARG A 2 12.10 -8.64 -11.59
C ARG A 2 10.57 -8.54 -11.63
N PHE A 3 9.93 -8.39 -10.47
CA PHE A 3 8.48 -8.15 -10.39
C PHE A 3 8.05 -6.87 -11.12
N TYR A 4 8.74 -5.76 -10.87
CA TYR A 4 8.48 -4.47 -11.53
C TYR A 4 8.78 -4.51 -13.03
N GLN A 5 9.77 -5.29 -13.46
CA GLN A 5 10.06 -5.53 -14.89
C GLN A 5 8.92 -6.26 -15.59
N ARG A 6 8.40 -7.35 -15.00
CA ARG A 6 7.24 -8.07 -15.56
C ARG A 6 5.99 -7.21 -15.64
N LYS A 7 5.88 -6.21 -14.76
CA LYS A 7 4.79 -5.24 -14.76
C LYS A 7 5.05 -4.01 -15.65
N GLY A 8 6.18 -3.97 -16.37
CA GLY A 8 6.54 -2.85 -17.26
C GLY A 8 6.94 -1.57 -16.52
N LEU A 9 7.04 -1.58 -15.19
CA LEU A 9 7.32 -0.41 -14.37
C LEU A 9 8.80 -0.04 -14.34
N VAL A 10 9.70 -0.97 -14.64
CA VAL A 10 11.15 -0.74 -14.73
C VAL A 10 11.65 -1.50 -15.95
N PRO A 11 12.45 -0.89 -16.85
CA PRO A 11 12.97 -1.59 -18.01
C PRO A 11 13.85 -2.78 -17.60
N GLY A 12 13.85 -3.81 -18.45
CA GLY A 12 14.79 -4.92 -18.36
C GLY A 12 16.16 -4.48 -18.88
N PRO A 13 17.28 -4.91 -18.28
CA PRO A 13 18.59 -4.70 -18.88
C PRO A 13 18.68 -5.46 -20.21
N GLU A 14 19.26 -4.84 -21.25
CA GLU A 14 19.39 -5.41 -22.61
C GLU A 14 20.38 -6.58 -22.73
N GLN A 15 20.71 -7.26 -21.62
CA GLN A 15 21.83 -8.18 -21.60
C GLN A 15 21.47 -9.61 -22.01
N PRO A 16 22.40 -10.36 -22.62
CA PRO A 16 22.19 -11.74 -23.04
C PRO A 16 21.79 -12.65 -21.87
N TYR A 17 21.02 -13.69 -22.19
CA TYR A 17 20.62 -14.72 -21.24
C TYR A 17 21.85 -15.33 -20.54
N GLY A 18 21.84 -15.38 -19.21
CA GLY A 18 22.94 -15.90 -18.38
C GLY A 18 23.94 -14.86 -17.87
N SER A 19 23.81 -13.59 -18.26
CA SER A 19 24.63 -12.50 -17.72
C SER A 19 24.06 -11.91 -16.42
N ILE A 20 24.92 -11.28 -15.61
CA ILE A 20 24.51 -10.58 -14.39
C ILE A 20 23.87 -9.23 -14.78
N PRO A 21 22.60 -8.98 -14.42
CA PRO A 21 21.89 -7.73 -14.67
C PRO A 21 22.67 -6.50 -14.20
N ARG A 22 22.90 -5.53 -15.09
CA ARG A 22 23.44 -4.20 -14.75
C ARG A 22 22.35 -3.14 -14.88
N TYR A 23 22.27 -2.26 -13.89
CA TYR A 23 21.30 -1.17 -13.81
C TYR A 23 22.03 0.17 -13.80
N GLY A 24 21.60 1.09 -14.66
CA GLY A 24 22.13 2.45 -14.73
C GLY A 24 21.51 3.38 -13.70
N ALA A 25 21.98 4.63 -13.66
CA ALA A 25 21.46 5.65 -12.75
C ALA A 25 19.95 5.90 -12.96
N ALA A 26 19.47 5.90 -14.21
CA ALA A 26 18.06 6.07 -14.54
C ALA A 26 17.19 4.95 -13.95
N ASP A 27 17.63 3.70 -14.04
CA ASP A 27 16.92 2.55 -13.45
C ASP A 27 16.80 2.68 -11.94
N VAL A 28 17.87 3.16 -11.29
CA VAL A 28 17.90 3.39 -9.85
C VAL A 28 16.92 4.51 -9.46
N THR A 29 16.90 5.62 -10.21
CA THR A 29 15.93 6.71 -9.97
C THR A 29 14.50 6.21 -10.10
N ARG A 30 14.19 5.45 -11.17
CA ARG A 30 12.87 4.86 -11.38
C ARG A 30 12.48 3.86 -10.29
N LEU A 31 13.43 3.04 -9.83
CA LEU A 31 13.21 2.13 -8.70
C LEU A 31 12.94 2.87 -7.39
N ARG A 32 13.63 3.99 -7.14
CA ARG A 32 13.35 4.85 -5.96
C ARG A 32 11.96 5.46 -6.07
N PHE A 33 11.57 5.93 -7.24
CA PHE A 33 10.22 6.47 -7.48
C PHE A 33 9.14 5.43 -7.16
N VAL A 34 9.24 4.23 -7.74
CA VAL A 34 8.31 3.12 -7.46
C VAL A 34 8.25 2.79 -5.96
N LYS A 35 9.41 2.75 -5.29
CA LYS A 35 9.47 2.47 -3.85
C LYS A 35 8.83 3.58 -2.99
N SER A 36 9.00 4.85 -3.36
CA SER A 36 8.38 5.98 -2.67
C SER A 36 6.86 5.95 -2.80
N ALA A 37 6.36 5.76 -4.02
CA ALA A 37 4.93 5.67 -4.26
C ALA A 37 4.32 4.45 -3.54
N GLN A 38 5.00 3.30 -3.51
CA GLN A 38 4.54 2.12 -2.75
C GLN A 38 4.41 2.39 -1.25
N ARG A 39 5.31 3.19 -0.67
CA ARG A 39 5.22 3.57 0.73
C ARG A 39 4.02 4.46 1.04
N LEU A 40 3.54 5.21 0.05
CA LEU A 40 2.33 6.04 0.14
C LEU A 40 1.05 5.23 -0.16
N GLY A 41 1.18 3.92 -0.41
CA GLY A 41 0.07 3.00 -0.57
C GLY A 41 -0.49 2.94 -1.99
N PHE A 42 0.09 3.64 -2.96
CA PHE A 42 -0.35 3.55 -4.36
C PHE A 42 -0.22 2.11 -4.88
N SER A 43 -1.18 1.71 -5.69
CA SER A 43 -1.27 0.44 -6.39
C SER A 43 -0.35 0.41 -7.61
N LEU A 44 -0.22 -0.76 -8.21
CA LEU A 44 0.62 -0.94 -9.39
C LEU A 44 0.10 -0.18 -10.62
N ASP A 45 -1.22 -0.05 -10.72
CA ASP A 45 -1.86 0.62 -11.85
C ASP A 45 -1.70 2.15 -11.69
N GLU A 46 -1.89 2.67 -10.47
CA GLU A 46 -1.58 4.08 -10.12
C GLU A 46 -0.10 4.41 -10.37
N PHE A 47 0.84 3.47 -10.18
CA PHE A 47 2.25 3.72 -10.54
C PHE A 47 2.47 3.87 -12.04
N ALA A 48 1.79 3.08 -12.85
CA ALA A 48 1.94 3.16 -14.30
C ALA A 48 1.48 4.54 -14.80
N GLU A 49 0.41 5.07 -14.21
CA GLU A 49 -0.08 6.41 -14.47
C GLU A 49 0.90 7.48 -14.00
N LEU A 50 1.34 7.44 -12.73
CA LEU A 50 2.34 8.38 -12.20
C LEU A 50 3.66 8.37 -13.00
N LEU A 51 4.10 7.21 -13.51
CA LEU A 51 5.29 7.09 -14.36
C LEU A 51 5.12 7.70 -15.76
N ARG A 52 3.88 7.85 -16.26
CA ARG A 52 3.61 8.59 -17.51
C ARG A 52 3.71 10.09 -17.31
N LEU A 53 3.51 10.56 -16.08
CA LEU A 53 3.53 11.97 -15.68
C LEU A 53 4.92 12.45 -15.22
N ASP A 54 5.92 11.56 -15.24
CA ASP A 54 7.29 11.79 -14.72
C ASP A 54 8.15 12.74 -15.60
N ASP A 55 7.58 13.28 -16.69
CA ASP A 55 8.22 14.35 -17.47
C ASP A 55 8.13 15.74 -16.79
N GLY A 56 7.41 15.81 -15.66
CA GLY A 56 7.29 17.00 -14.81
C GLY A 56 6.30 18.05 -15.30
N THR A 57 5.56 17.78 -16.39
CA THR A 57 4.64 18.75 -16.98
C THR A 57 3.18 18.56 -16.54
N HIS A 58 2.87 17.45 -15.87
CA HIS A 58 1.51 17.04 -15.50
C HIS A 58 1.21 17.15 -14.00
N CYS A 59 1.49 18.32 -13.41
CA CYS A 59 1.31 18.56 -11.97
C CYS A 59 -0.16 18.38 -11.52
N GLU A 60 -1.12 18.84 -12.32
CA GLU A 60 -2.55 18.75 -11.99
C GLU A 60 -3.05 17.29 -11.96
N GLU A 61 -2.66 16.49 -12.95
CA GLU A 61 -3.00 15.05 -13.01
C GLU A 61 -2.37 14.29 -11.83
N ALA A 62 -1.11 14.60 -11.50
CA ALA A 62 -0.44 14.02 -10.35
C ALA A 62 -1.10 14.42 -9.02
N SER A 63 -1.57 15.66 -8.88
CA SER A 63 -2.33 16.12 -7.72
C SER A 63 -3.65 15.37 -7.58
N SER A 64 -4.38 15.17 -8.67
CA SER A 64 -5.66 14.44 -8.66
C SER A 64 -5.50 13.00 -8.17
N LEU A 65 -4.46 12.29 -8.64
CA LEU A 65 -4.12 10.96 -8.15
C LEU A 65 -3.77 10.96 -6.65
N ALA A 66 -3.01 11.96 -6.20
CA ALA A 66 -2.64 12.10 -4.80
C ALA A 66 -3.85 12.42 -3.91
N GLU A 67 -4.79 13.23 -4.38
CA GLU A 67 -6.03 13.57 -3.69
C GLU A 67 -6.95 12.36 -3.52
N HIS A 68 -7.13 11.58 -4.60
CA HIS A 68 -7.84 10.30 -4.53
C HIS A 68 -7.19 9.38 -3.50
N LYS A 69 -5.86 9.26 -3.55
CA LYS A 69 -5.14 8.40 -2.62
C LYS A 69 -5.25 8.85 -1.17
N LEU A 70 -5.23 10.16 -0.95
CA LEU A 70 -5.41 10.75 0.37
C LEU A 70 -6.81 10.44 0.92
N GLN A 71 -7.83 10.43 0.07
CA GLN A 71 -9.17 10.05 0.46
C GLN A 71 -9.24 8.58 0.88
N ASP A 72 -8.69 7.66 0.08
CA ASP A 72 -8.61 6.22 0.44
C ASP A 72 -7.93 6.00 1.80
N VAL A 73 -6.82 6.71 2.04
CA VAL A 73 -6.08 6.63 3.30
C VAL A 73 -6.93 7.12 4.47
N ARG A 74 -7.65 8.23 4.32
CA ARG A 74 -8.53 8.77 5.36
C ARG A 74 -9.67 7.82 5.69
N GLU A 75 -10.28 7.22 4.67
CA GLU A 75 -11.32 6.20 4.86
C GLU A 75 -10.77 4.99 5.59
N LYS A 76 -9.60 4.49 5.19
CA LYS A 76 -8.96 3.36 5.87
C LYS A 76 -8.61 3.66 7.32
N MET A 77 -8.14 4.87 7.62
CA MET A 77 -7.89 5.31 8.99
C MET A 77 -9.17 5.33 9.81
N ALA A 78 -10.27 5.86 9.26
CA ALA A 78 -11.56 5.88 9.94
C ALA A 78 -12.06 4.46 10.21
N ASP A 79 -11.89 3.53 9.27
CA ASP A 79 -12.25 2.12 9.45
C ASP A 79 -11.42 1.45 10.55
N LEU A 80 -10.11 1.66 10.53
CA LEU A 80 -9.20 1.11 11.54
C LEU A 80 -9.49 1.66 12.94
N ALA A 81 -9.82 2.94 13.07
CA ALA A 81 -10.22 3.52 14.35
C ALA A 81 -11.53 2.91 14.89
N ARG A 82 -12.50 2.63 14.01
CA ARG A 82 -13.72 1.92 14.41
C ARG A 82 -13.43 0.49 14.87
N MET A 83 -12.59 -0.24 14.14
CA MET A 83 -12.17 -1.59 14.52
C MET A 83 -11.41 -1.60 15.85
N GLU A 84 -10.49 -0.66 16.05
CA GLU A 84 -9.74 -0.48 17.29
C GLU A 84 -10.66 -0.27 18.49
N THR A 85 -11.68 0.60 18.34
CA THR A 85 -12.66 0.88 19.39
C THR A 85 -13.39 -0.40 19.81
N VAL A 86 -13.95 -1.14 18.83
CA VAL A 86 -14.68 -2.38 19.08
C VAL A 86 -13.78 -3.44 19.72
N LEU A 87 -12.55 -3.63 19.21
CA LEU A 87 -11.60 -4.58 19.77
C LEU A 87 -11.22 -4.22 21.20
N SER A 88 -11.02 -2.93 21.49
CA SER A 88 -10.69 -2.44 22.83
C SER A 88 -11.81 -2.72 23.83
N GLU A 89 -13.06 -2.48 23.44
CA GLU A 89 -14.24 -2.78 24.26
C GLU A 89 -14.37 -4.27 24.55
N LEU A 90 -14.20 -5.13 23.53
CA LEU A 90 -14.27 -6.58 23.68
C LEU A 90 -13.16 -7.11 24.58
N VAL A 91 -11.94 -6.60 24.46
CA VAL A 91 -10.81 -6.96 25.33
C VAL A 91 -11.10 -6.56 26.79
N CYS A 92 -11.60 -5.35 27.01
CA CYS A 92 -12.01 -4.89 28.35
C CYS A 92 -13.12 -5.80 28.95
N ALA A 93 -14.14 -6.12 28.17
CA ALA A 93 -15.23 -6.99 28.61
C ALA A 93 -14.75 -8.41 28.95
N CYS A 94 -13.80 -8.95 28.18
CA CYS A 94 -13.15 -10.23 28.48
C CYS A 94 -12.40 -10.18 29.82
N HIS A 95 -11.63 -9.12 30.09
CA HIS A 95 -10.87 -8.98 31.34
C HIS A 95 -11.72 -8.70 32.58
N ALA A 96 -12.88 -8.05 32.42
CA ALA A 96 -13.79 -7.77 33.53
C ALA A 96 -14.55 -9.01 34.04
N ARG A 97 -14.54 -10.11 33.26
CA ARG A 97 -15.29 -11.33 33.57
C ARG A 97 -14.62 -12.12 34.71
N LYS A 98 -15.42 -12.66 35.64
CA LYS A 98 -14.97 -13.58 36.70
C LYS A 98 -15.82 -14.85 36.67
N GLY A 99 -15.17 -16.00 36.81
CA GLY A 99 -15.84 -17.32 36.80
C GLY A 99 -15.90 -17.98 35.42
N ASN A 100 -16.60 -19.11 35.33
CA ASN A 100 -16.71 -19.89 34.10
C ASN A 100 -17.91 -19.40 33.28
N VAL A 101 -17.68 -18.36 32.48
CA VAL A 101 -18.72 -17.69 31.68
C VAL A 101 -18.24 -17.57 30.23
N SER A 102 -19.17 -17.62 29.28
CA SER A 102 -18.89 -17.57 27.84
C SER A 102 -18.11 -16.31 27.42
N CYS A 103 -17.27 -16.37 26.39
CA CYS A 103 -16.36 -15.28 26.03
C CYS A 103 -17.09 -14.19 25.22
N PRO A 104 -17.13 -12.91 25.67
CA PRO A 104 -17.80 -11.82 24.95
C PRO A 104 -17.31 -11.64 23.51
N LEU A 105 -16.00 -11.82 23.28
CA LEU A 105 -15.41 -11.74 21.94
C LEU A 105 -15.98 -12.83 21.02
N ILE A 106 -16.08 -14.07 21.52
CA ILE A 106 -16.59 -15.19 20.71
C ILE A 106 -18.08 -15.02 20.45
N GLU A 107 -18.85 -14.59 21.46
CA GLU A 107 -20.28 -14.27 21.31
C GLU A 107 -20.50 -13.19 20.23
N SER A 108 -19.72 -12.12 20.26
CA SER A 108 -19.83 -11.02 19.29
C SER A 108 -19.45 -11.42 17.86
N LEU A 109 -18.65 -12.46 17.67
CA LEU A 109 -18.25 -12.95 16.34
C LEU A 109 -19.21 -14.02 15.79
N GLN A 110 -20.04 -14.62 16.65
CA GLN A 110 -21.01 -15.66 16.28
C GLN A 110 -22.44 -15.12 16.09
N ALA A 111 -22.69 -13.87 16.49
CA ALA A 111 -23.92 -13.13 16.24
C ALA A 111 -23.98 -12.62 14.80
#